data_AF-C9ZJA0-F1
#
_entry.id   AF-C9ZJA0-F1
#
_cell.length_a   1.000
_cell.length_b   1.000
_cell.length_c   1.000
_cell.angle_alpha   90.00
_cell.angle_beta   90.00
_cell.angle_gamma   90.00
#
_symmetry.space_group_name_H-M   'P 1'
#
loop_
_entity.id
_entity.type
_entity.pdbx_description
1 polymer ?
#
loop_
_entity_poly.entity_id
_entity_poly.type
_entity_poly.pdbx_seq_one_letter_code
_entity_poly.pdbx_strand_id
1 'polypeptide(L)'
;MSSTKCAVACKIMTPLCNAASKVQARSAKKLAALTDAGIQKTISEHNANGTDAAVSSTKRYLAEQRQLFHYRVVRFFDECHYIISGEYFAQYTKVNLIWDLRFLTKLVVLFLIGTVLGRQSIFPPIDPDSPLVEALVTKVNPNY
;
A
#
# COMPACT_ATOMS: atom_id res chain seq x y z
N MET A 1 46.87 9.73 -11.42
CA MET A 1 46.10 9.07 -10.34
C MET A 1 44.56 8.99 -10.57
N SER A 2 44.03 9.25 -11.77
CA SER A 2 42.56 9.27 -12.02
C SER A 2 41.97 7.95 -12.56
N SER A 3 42.79 7.00 -13.02
CA SER A 3 42.34 5.82 -13.78
C SER A 3 41.72 4.71 -12.91
N THR A 4 42.27 4.47 -11.72
CA THR A 4 41.85 3.35 -10.84
C THR A 4 40.47 3.55 -10.22
N LYS A 5 40.11 4.79 -9.86
CA LYS A 5 38.78 5.11 -9.30
C LYS A 5 37.66 4.92 -10.33
N CYS A 6 37.93 5.26 -11.59
CA CYS A 6 36.98 5.08 -12.70
C CYS A 6 36.75 3.60 -13.04
N ALA A 7 37.81 2.78 -12.96
CA ALA A 7 37.72 1.33 -13.18
C ALA A 7 36.89 0.61 -12.08
N VAL A 8 37.04 1.02 -10.82
CA VAL A 8 36.25 0.48 -9.70
C VAL A 8 34.79 0.92 -9.81
N ALA A 9 34.53 2.19 -10.15
CA ALA A 9 33.18 2.69 -10.39
C ALA A 9 32.49 1.96 -11.56
N CYS A 10 33.20 1.70 -12.66
CA CYS A 10 32.69 0.88 -13.77
C CYS A 10 32.33 -0.55 -13.33
N LYS A 11 33.18 -1.21 -12.53
CA LYS A 11 32.90 -2.58 -12.05
C LYS A 11 31.65 -2.67 -11.18
N ILE A 12 31.31 -1.62 -10.43
CA ILE A 12 30.11 -1.55 -9.60
C ILE A 12 28.88 -1.09 -10.40
N MET A 13 29.06 -0.13 -11.32
CA MET A 13 27.96 0.38 -12.14
C MET A 13 27.51 -0.61 -13.21
N THR A 14 28.41 -1.41 -13.78
CA THR A 14 28.08 -2.39 -14.83
C THR A 14 26.98 -3.39 -14.41
N PRO A 15 27.06 -4.08 -13.25
CA PRO A 15 25.99 -4.98 -12.83
C PRO A 15 24.68 -4.23 -12.52
N LEU A 16 24.75 -3.01 -11.98
CA LEU A 16 23.57 -2.17 -11.73
C LEU A 16 22.87 -1.75 -13.03
N CYS A 17 23.64 -1.29 -14.02
CA CYS A 17 23.13 -0.96 -15.35
C CYS A 17 22.54 -2.19 -16.04
N ASN A 18 23.19 -3.35 -15.94
CA ASN A 18 22.66 -4.59 -16.50
C ASN A 18 21.36 -5.02 -15.82
N ALA A 19 21.24 -4.87 -14.50
CA ALA A 19 20.01 -5.13 -13.77
C ALA A 19 18.90 -4.15 -14.18
N ALA A 20 19.21 -2.86 -14.25
CA ALA A 20 18.28 -1.82 -14.71
C ALA A 20 17.79 -2.09 -16.13
N SER A 21 18.68 -2.42 -17.07
CA SER A 21 18.33 -2.76 -18.45
C SER A 21 17.46 -4.00 -18.54
N LYS A 22 17.71 -5.03 -17.73
CA LYS A 22 16.82 -6.22 -17.67
C LYS A 22 15.43 -5.87 -17.15
N VAL A 23 15.35 -5.02 -16.11
CA VAL A 23 14.08 -4.54 -15.57
C VAL A 23 13.35 -3.72 -16.63
N GLN A 24 14.03 -2.79 -17.30
CA GLN A 24 13.46 -1.97 -18.36
C GLN A 24 12.94 -2.83 -19.52
N ALA A 25 13.73 -3.78 -20.02
CA ALA A 25 13.32 -4.67 -21.11
C ALA A 25 12.09 -5.51 -20.72
N ARG A 26 12.05 -6.03 -19.49
CA ARG A 26 10.89 -6.76 -18.97
C ARG A 26 9.66 -5.88 -18.87
N SER A 27 9.81 -4.67 -18.36
CA SER A 27 8.71 -3.70 -18.22
C SER A 27 8.19 -3.23 -19.57
N ALA A 28 9.07 -2.97 -20.54
CA ALA A 28 8.70 -2.61 -21.92
C ALA A 28 7.89 -3.74 -22.59
N LYS A 29 8.29 -5.00 -22.40
CA LYS A 29 7.52 -6.16 -22.90
C LYS A 29 6.11 -6.22 -22.30
N LYS A 30 5.98 -5.94 -20.99
CA LYS A 30 4.66 -5.90 -20.33
C LYS A 30 3.81 -4.72 -20.81
N LEU A 31 4.42 -3.56 -21.02
CA LEU A 31 3.74 -2.38 -21.55
C LEU A 31 3.24 -2.60 -22.98
N ALA A 32 4.03 -3.30 -23.81
CA ALA A 32 3.63 -3.67 -25.16
C ALA A 32 2.50 -4.72 -25.18
N ALA A 33 2.42 -5.58 -24.15
CA ALA A 33 1.37 -6.58 -23.99
C ALA A 33 0.09 -6.04 -23.32
N LEU A 34 0.03 -4.74 -23.03
CA LEU A 34 -1.12 -4.12 -22.37
C LEU A 34 -2.30 -4.11 -23.35
N THR A 35 -3.45 -4.68 -22.97
CA THR A 35 -4.61 -4.85 -23.86
C THR A 35 -5.67 -3.76 -23.70
N ASP A 36 -5.56 -2.95 -22.65
CA ASP A 36 -6.50 -1.86 -22.36
C ASP A 36 -6.25 -0.67 -23.30
N ALA A 37 -7.15 -0.50 -24.27
CA ALA A 37 -7.09 0.57 -25.26
C ALA A 37 -7.19 1.99 -24.64
N GLY A 38 -7.89 2.14 -23.51
CA GLY A 38 -8.01 3.42 -22.82
C GLY A 38 -6.69 3.85 -22.17
N ILE A 39 -6.01 2.90 -21.54
CA ILE A 39 -4.70 3.13 -20.94
C ILE A 39 -3.64 3.40 -22.02
N GLN A 40 -3.63 2.62 -23.11
CA GLN A 40 -2.72 2.84 -24.23
C GLN A 40 -2.89 4.24 -24.84
N LYS A 41 -4.13 4.67 -25.09
CA LYS A 41 -4.44 6.01 -25.60
C LYS A 41 -3.91 7.10 -24.66
N THR A 42 -4.21 6.98 -23.37
CA THR A 42 -3.76 7.95 -22.36
C THR A 42 -2.22 8.07 -22.31
N ILE A 43 -1.50 6.94 -22.41
CA ILE A 43 -0.04 6.93 -22.46
C ILE A 43 0.46 7.60 -23.74
N SER A 44 -0.16 7.31 -24.89
CA SER A 44 0.24 7.90 -26.17
C SER A 44 0.07 9.42 -26.21
N GLU A 45 -1.04 9.94 -25.66
CA GLU A 45 -1.32 11.37 -25.57
C GLU A 45 -0.32 12.07 -24.65
N HIS A 46 -0.02 11.49 -23.49
CA HIS A 46 0.95 12.03 -22.57
C HIS A 46 2.38 12.01 -23.16
N ASN A 47 2.76 10.93 -23.84
CA ASN A 47 4.03 10.84 -24.57
C ASN A 47 4.12 11.90 -25.68
N ALA A 48 3.05 12.12 -26.44
CA ALA A 48 3.01 13.14 -27.50
C ALA A 48 3.13 14.56 -26.94
N ASN A 49 2.57 14.80 -25.75
CA ASN A 49 2.62 16.09 -25.07
C ASN A 49 3.90 16.29 -24.23
N GLY A 50 4.81 15.31 -24.19
CA GLY A 50 6.03 15.37 -23.38
C GLY A 50 5.77 15.35 -21.86
N THR A 51 4.65 14.76 -21.43
CA THR A 51 4.20 14.72 -20.03
C THR A 51 4.11 13.28 -19.52
N ASP A 52 4.16 13.09 -18.20
CA ASP A 52 4.07 11.75 -17.59
C ASP A 52 2.62 11.36 -17.29
N ALA A 53 2.16 10.28 -17.94
CA ALA A 53 0.83 9.70 -17.75
C ALA A 53 0.58 9.23 -16.31
N ALA A 54 1.61 8.69 -15.64
CA ALA A 54 1.48 8.17 -14.28
C ALA A 54 1.22 9.31 -13.29
N VAL A 55 2.04 10.38 -13.37
CA VAL A 55 1.90 11.57 -12.51
C VAL A 55 0.55 12.24 -12.72
N SER A 56 0.14 12.41 -13.97
CA SER A 56 -1.17 12.98 -14.32
C SER A 56 -2.33 12.16 -13.74
N SER A 57 -2.28 10.83 -13.90
CA SER A 57 -3.29 9.92 -13.38
C SER A 57 -3.35 9.93 -11.85
N THR A 58 -2.20 9.94 -11.17
CA THR A 58 -2.15 10.03 -9.70
C THR A 58 -2.73 11.36 -9.21
N LYS A 59 -2.41 12.47 -9.87
CA LYS A 59 -2.96 13.79 -9.51
C LYS A 59 -4.48 13.81 -9.67
N ARG A 60 -5.00 13.27 -10.78
CA ARG A 60 -6.44 13.14 -11.01
C ARG A 60 -7.09 12.27 -9.93
N TYR A 61 -6.53 11.10 -9.67
CA TYR A 61 -7.01 10.19 -8.64
C TYR A 61 -7.10 10.88 -7.28
N LEU A 62 -6.04 11.56 -6.83
CA LEU A 62 -6.05 12.26 -5.54
C LEU A 62 -7.10 13.38 -5.48
N ALA A 63 -7.28 14.13 -6.57
CA ALA A 63 -8.30 15.16 -6.65
C ALA A 63 -9.71 14.56 -6.55
N GLU A 64 -9.99 13.49 -7.29
CA GLU A 64 -11.25 12.75 -7.23
C GLU A 64 -11.50 12.15 -5.85
N GLN A 65 -10.48 11.54 -5.23
CA GLN A 65 -10.59 10.98 -3.87
C GLN A 65 -10.94 12.07 -2.84
N ARG A 66 -10.38 13.27 -2.98
CA ARG A 66 -10.69 14.40 -2.10
C ARG A 66 -12.15 14.84 -2.24
N GLN A 67 -12.66 14.91 -3.47
CA GLN A 67 -14.06 15.25 -3.71
C GLN A 67 -15.01 14.16 -3.22
N LEU A 68 -14.67 12.89 -3.47
CA LEU A 68 -15.42 11.73 -3.02
C LEU A 68 -15.39 11.53 -1.51
N PHE A 69 -14.50 12.20 -0.78
CA PHE A 69 -14.44 12.11 0.67
C PHE A 69 -15.77 12.54 1.31
N HIS A 70 -16.32 13.68 0.91
CA HIS A 70 -17.60 14.16 1.45
C HIS A 70 -18.77 13.23 1.08
N TYR A 71 -18.78 12.75 -0.17
CA TYR A 71 -19.73 11.72 -0.59
C TYR A 71 -19.67 10.48 0.30
N ARG A 72 -18.46 10.00 0.63
CA ARG A 72 -18.27 8.83 1.51
C ARG A 72 -18.78 9.06 2.93
N VAL A 73 -18.60 10.26 3.47
CA VAL A 73 -19.10 10.60 4.80
C VAL A 73 -20.62 10.55 4.82
N VAL A 74 -21.29 11.19 3.85
CA VAL A 74 -22.76 11.14 3.74
C VAL A 74 -23.23 9.71 3.57
N ARG A 75 -22.61 8.97 2.63
CA ARG A 75 -22.95 7.58 2.34
C ARG A 75 -22.80 6.68 3.57
N PHE A 76 -21.78 6.92 4.40
CA PHE A 76 -21.58 6.17 5.65
C PHE A 76 -22.74 6.37 6.62
N PHE A 77 -23.21 7.61 6.82
CA PHE A 77 -24.36 7.88 7.68
C PHE A 77 -25.66 7.29 7.11
N ASP A 78 -25.86 7.37 5.80
CA ASP A 78 -27.00 6.74 5.14
C ASP A 78 -27.00 5.22 5.36
N GLU A 79 -25.83 4.58 5.26
CA GLU A 79 -25.66 3.14 5.53
C GLU A 79 -25.90 2.82 7.01
N CYS A 80 -25.45 3.66 7.95
CA CYS A 80 -25.76 3.50 9.36
C CYS A 80 -27.27 3.60 9.64
N HIS A 81 -27.95 4.59 9.07
CA HIS A 81 -29.40 4.72 9.19
C HIS A 81 -30.13 3.52 8.59
N TYR A 82 -29.67 3.02 7.44
CA TYR A 82 -30.23 1.83 6.80
C TYR A 82 -30.10 0.58 7.69
N ILE A 83 -28.94 0.40 8.34
CA ILE A 83 -28.74 -0.70 9.30
C ILE A 83 -29.66 -0.53 10.53
N ILE A 84 -29.72 0.67 11.10
CA ILE A 84 -30.54 0.99 12.29
C ILE A 84 -32.04 0.81 12.00
N SER A 85 -32.48 1.14 10.78
CA SER A 85 -33.89 1.00 10.36
C SER A 85 -34.38 -0.46 10.33
N GLY A 86 -33.47 -1.44 10.35
CA GLY A 86 -33.79 -2.86 10.28
C GLY A 86 -34.06 -3.37 8.85
N GLU A 87 -34.24 -2.49 7.87
CA GLU A 87 -34.46 -2.86 6.46
C GLU A 87 -33.30 -3.68 5.89
N TYR A 88 -32.07 -3.38 6.32
CA TYR A 88 -30.88 -4.15 5.97
C TYR A 88 -31.01 -5.64 6.25
N PHE A 89 -31.59 -6.00 7.41
CA PHE A 89 -31.73 -7.38 7.84
C PHE A 89 -32.94 -8.07 7.19
N ALA A 90 -33.95 -7.30 6.77
CA ALA A 90 -35.13 -7.82 6.08
C ALA A 90 -34.80 -8.44 4.71
N GLN A 91 -33.76 -7.93 4.03
CA GLN A 91 -33.32 -8.39 2.71
C GLN A 91 -31.94 -9.07 2.76
N TYR A 92 -31.59 -9.69 3.88
CA TYR A 92 -30.24 -10.21 4.09
C TYR A 92 -29.93 -11.42 3.21
N THR A 93 -28.78 -11.38 2.52
CA THR A 93 -28.32 -12.48 1.65
C THR A 93 -26.93 -12.97 2.02
N LYS A 94 -26.52 -14.12 1.46
CA LYS A 94 -25.15 -14.65 1.61
C LYS A 94 -24.07 -13.69 1.08
N VAL A 95 -24.42 -12.83 0.10
CA VAL A 95 -23.50 -11.83 -0.43
C VAL A 95 -23.24 -10.74 0.62
N ASN A 96 -24.28 -10.32 1.35
CA ASN A 96 -24.17 -9.34 2.43
C ASN A 96 -23.26 -9.86 3.55
N LEU A 97 -23.36 -11.15 3.89
CA LEU A 97 -22.46 -11.79 4.86
C LEU A 97 -20.97 -11.69 4.47
N ILE A 98 -20.65 -11.86 3.19
CA ILE A 98 -19.27 -11.71 2.70
C ILE A 98 -18.81 -10.26 2.86
N TRP A 99 -19.68 -9.29 2.59
CA TRP A 99 -19.39 -7.88 2.79
C TRP A 99 -19.19 -7.53 4.26
N ASP A 100 -20.05 -8.02 5.15
CA ASP A 100 -19.94 -7.84 6.59
C ASP A 100 -18.64 -8.44 7.13
N LEU A 101 -18.25 -9.63 6.67
CA LEU A 101 -16.98 -10.25 7.07
C LEU A 101 -15.76 -9.44 6.58
N ARG A 102 -15.82 -8.90 5.36
CA ARG A 102 -14.79 -7.99 4.83
C ARG A 102 -14.72 -6.67 5.61
N PHE A 103 -15.86 -6.19 6.09
CA PHE A 103 -15.90 -5.00 6.95
C PHE A 103 -15.31 -5.31 8.33
N LEU A 104 -15.74 -6.41 8.96
CA LEU A 104 -15.26 -6.87 10.26
C LEU A 104 -13.74 -7.07 10.26
N THR A 105 -13.20 -7.75 9.23
CA THR A 105 -11.76 -7.95 9.11
C THR A 105 -10.98 -6.63 9.03
N LYS A 106 -11.49 -5.61 8.33
CA LYS A 106 -10.88 -4.27 8.32
C LYS A 106 -10.94 -3.62 9.70
N LEU A 107 -12.05 -3.74 10.42
CA LEU A 107 -12.18 -3.22 11.79
C LEU A 107 -11.19 -3.88 12.74
N VAL A 108 -11.01 -5.20 12.66
CA VAL A 108 -10.01 -5.94 13.45
C VAL A 108 -8.60 -5.45 13.14
N VAL A 109 -8.26 -5.24 11.87
CA VAL A 109 -6.95 -4.69 11.50
C VAL A 109 -6.75 -3.29 12.07
N LEU A 110 -7.75 -2.41 11.96
CA LEU A 110 -7.68 -1.07 12.56
C LEU A 110 -7.54 -1.12 14.08
N PHE A 111 -8.24 -2.03 14.75
CA PHE A 111 -8.11 -2.26 16.18
C PHE A 111 -6.69 -2.71 16.56
N LEU A 112 -6.11 -3.66 15.83
CA LEU A 112 -4.73 -4.10 16.06
C LEU A 112 -3.71 -2.97 15.85
N ILE A 113 -3.88 -2.17 14.79
CA ILE A 113 -3.03 -0.99 14.57
C ILE A 113 -3.18 0.01 15.72
N GLY A 114 -4.43 0.28 16.14
CA GLY A 114 -4.72 1.18 17.26
C GLY A 114 -4.10 0.72 18.57
N THR A 115 -4.15 -0.58 18.88
CA THR A 115 -3.53 -1.13 20.11
C THR A 115 -2.00 -1.05 20.07
N VAL A 116 -1.37 -1.31 18.92
CA VAL A 116 0.07 -1.15 18.74
C VAL A 116 0.50 0.32 18.89
N LEU A 117 -0.25 1.25 18.29
CA LEU A 117 0.03 2.68 18.39
C LEU A 117 -0.19 3.21 19.81
N GLY A 118 -1.27 2.81 20.47
CA GLY A 118 -1.59 3.21 21.85
C GLY A 118 -0.57 2.69 22.85
N ARG A 119 -0.05 1.48 22.65
CA ARG A 119 1.03 0.90 23.45
C ARG A 119 2.40 1.50 23.13
N GLN A 120 2.54 2.22 22.02
CA GLN A 120 3.82 2.72 21.49
C GLN A 120 4.90 1.63 21.29
N SER A 121 4.49 0.36 21.22
CA SER A 121 5.38 -0.79 21.07
C SER A 121 4.73 -1.85 20.20
N ILE A 122 5.50 -2.41 19.26
CA ILE A 122 5.07 -3.53 18.43
C ILE A 122 5.03 -4.84 19.25
N PHE A 123 5.83 -4.91 20.32
CA PHE A 123 5.88 -6.08 21.19
C PHE A 123 4.76 -6.06 22.24
N PRO A 124 4.11 -7.20 22.50
CA PRO A 124 3.14 -7.31 23.59
C PRO A 124 3.74 -6.86 24.93
N PRO A 125 2.93 -6.29 25.84
CA PRO A 125 3.38 -6.09 27.22
C PRO A 125 3.85 -7.43 27.75
N ILE A 126 5.06 -7.44 28.30
CA ILE A 126 5.58 -8.60 29.02
C ILE A 126 5.18 -8.38 30.47
N ASP A 127 4.54 -9.38 31.08
CA ASP A 127 4.23 -9.32 32.51
C ASP A 127 5.52 -9.13 33.31
N PRO A 128 5.52 -8.28 34.35
CA PRO A 128 6.72 -7.97 35.13
C PRO A 128 7.35 -9.22 35.76
N ASP A 129 6.54 -10.23 36.06
CA ASP A 129 6.96 -11.50 36.65
C ASP A 129 7.27 -12.58 35.60
N SER A 130 7.24 -12.24 34.31
CA SER A 130 7.55 -13.18 33.24
C SER A 130 9.06 -13.45 33.18
N PRO A 131 9.51 -14.70 32.98
CA PRO A 131 10.93 -15.03 32.78
C PRO A 131 11.52 -14.34 31.52
N LEU A 132 10.69 -13.77 30.66
CA LEU A 132 11.10 -12.96 29.52
C LEU A 132 11.66 -11.58 29.92
N VAL A 133 11.31 -11.06 31.10
CA VAL A 133 11.86 -9.80 31.63
C VAL A 133 13.32 -9.97 32.01
N GLU A 134 13.66 -11.08 32.68
CA GLU A 134 15.05 -11.39 33.04
C GLU A 134 15.92 -11.57 31.78
N ALA A 135 15.35 -12.15 30.73
CA ALA A 135 16.02 -12.27 29.43
C ALA A 135 16.24 -10.91 28.72
N LEU A 136 15.43 -9.88 28.97
CA LEU A 136 15.68 -8.54 28.44
C LEU A 136 16.80 -7.80 29.18
N VAL A 137 17.00 -8.10 30.47
CA VAL A 137 18.05 -7.48 31.30
C VAL A 137 19.41 -8.18 31.10
N THR A 138 19.41 -9.50 30.95
CA THR A 138 20.64 -10.30 30.90
C THR A 138 21.18 -10.51 29.48
N LYS A 139 20.34 -10.43 28.46
CA LYS A 139 20.74 -10.73 27.08
C LYS A 139 21.19 -9.45 26.37
N VAL A 140 22.50 -9.18 26.43
CA VAL A 140 23.15 -8.19 25.58
C VAL A 140 22.99 -8.65 24.12
N ASN A 141 22.37 -7.82 23.30
CA ASN A 141 22.28 -8.07 21.86
C ASN A 141 23.71 -8.09 21.28
N PRO A 142 24.20 -9.19 20.71
CA PRO A 142 25.58 -9.26 20.20
C PRO A 142 25.83 -8.34 18.99
N ASN A 143 24.80 -7.68 18.46
CA ASN A 143 24.88 -6.70 17.37
C ASN A 143 24.83 -5.23 17.85
N TYR A 144 24.82 -4.95 19.15
CA TYR A 144 25.00 -3.60 19.72
C TYR A 144 26.12 -3.59 20.76
#